data_AF-A0A9J8ATB5-F1
#
_entry.id   AF-A0A9J8ATB5-F1
#
_cell.length_a   1.000
_cell.length_b   1.000
_cell.length_c   1.000
_cell.angle_alpha   90.00
_cell.angle_beta   90.00
_cell.angle_gamma   90.00
#
_symmetry.space_group_name_H-M   'P 1'
#
loop_
_entity.id
_entity.type
_entity.pdbx_description
1 polymer ?
#
loop_
_entity_poly.entity_id
_entity_poly.type
_entity_poly.pdbx_seq_one_letter_code
_entity_poly.pdbx_strand_id
1 'polypeptide(L)'
;MFRDNILSVLKHLVMSDELADSSQYRHGNMVFFDLLGLTMLVYPAHVGTVINYIVAVAAVIYLSGKCLLTSCAGCVSGRHVICAAGRYMRDLVCVVCVLVLSWIFSLVTLLFVAWLVTLMGRSMFWYSHIHAAVFLYGSAAVCILLLIHTLVKNRCYRIHFIYLSRGTKRVLAVLGSVFMLMFVLVSCGLFFPYSADPSSPRPKRVFVQHITRSFHTLNGSLQSSDSGLCINDLDYTGMQHITPHIPQINDSISTHCQDWLPYYGYTRKSWYLPAPEVSPKAPLEVQLLSRQETQWGTVKMSFEVKGPSHMSLYLHPHAGASLSSWSFNDWNFVFYTHGLDAPVWRFWIEILPLKSSNVSPDEGLVSLAITAHYLSGSDGRSETLESFLKRFPAWVFSSSWISTYHMYTY
;
A
#
# COMPACT_ATOMS: atom_id res chain seq x y z
N MET A 1 -22.06 0.43 2.80
CA MET A 1 -22.33 0.08 4.22
C MET A 1 -21.20 0.44 5.22
N PHE A 2 -19.93 0.59 4.85
CA PHE A 2 -18.84 0.94 5.81
C PHE A 2 -18.74 2.43 6.22
N ARG A 3 -19.55 3.32 5.63
CA ARG A 3 -19.38 4.77 5.80
C ARG A 3 -20.33 5.41 6.82
N ASP A 4 -21.48 4.78 7.09
CA ASP A 4 -22.56 5.45 7.82
C ASP A 4 -22.51 5.26 9.33
N ASN A 5 -21.50 4.57 9.88
CA ASN A 5 -21.45 4.42 11.33
C ASN A 5 -20.07 4.13 11.92
N ILE A 6 -19.01 4.76 11.41
CA ILE A 6 -17.73 4.79 12.12
C ILE A 6 -17.94 5.32 13.54
N LEU A 7 -18.85 6.28 13.74
CA LEU A 7 -19.19 6.78 15.07
C LEU A 7 -19.88 5.72 15.94
N SER A 8 -20.85 4.93 15.44
CA SER A 8 -21.40 3.85 16.28
C SER A 8 -20.38 2.76 16.54
N VAL A 9 -19.52 2.45 15.57
CA VAL A 9 -18.46 1.45 15.76
C VAL A 9 -17.45 1.95 16.79
N LEU A 10 -17.02 3.20 16.71
CA LEU A 10 -16.14 3.82 17.71
C LEU A 10 -16.83 3.91 19.07
N LYS A 11 -18.09 4.35 19.13
CA LYS A 11 -18.85 4.36 20.40
C LYS A 11 -19.00 2.96 20.95
N HIS A 12 -19.30 1.97 20.12
CA HIS A 12 -19.43 0.59 20.55
C HIS A 12 -18.10 0.03 21.05
N LEU A 13 -16.99 0.29 20.36
CA LEU A 13 -15.64 -0.10 20.78
C LEU A 13 -15.26 0.58 22.10
N VAL A 14 -15.42 1.91 22.20
CA VAL A 14 -15.06 2.66 23.42
C VAL A 14 -15.95 2.28 24.61
N MET A 15 -17.21 1.92 24.35
CA MET A 15 -18.17 1.52 25.39
C MET A 15 -18.19 0.01 25.64
N SER A 16 -17.44 -0.80 24.89
CA SER A 16 -17.42 -2.26 25.10
C SER A 16 -16.44 -2.63 26.19
N ASP A 17 -16.86 -3.56 27.04
CA ASP A 17 -16.00 -4.14 28.07
C ASP A 17 -14.86 -4.98 27.45
N GLU A 18 -14.94 -5.32 26.16
CA GLU A 18 -13.91 -6.08 25.43
C GLU A 18 -12.57 -5.33 25.31
N LEU A 19 -12.61 -4.00 25.24
CA LEU A 19 -11.41 -3.15 25.25
C LEU A 19 -10.86 -2.96 26.67
N ALA A 20 -11.73 -3.04 27.69
CA ALA A 20 -11.36 -2.90 29.10
C ALA A 20 -10.76 -4.20 29.69
N ASP A 21 -11.29 -5.37 29.30
CA ASP A 21 -10.80 -6.68 29.74
C ASP A 21 -10.57 -7.63 28.56
N SER A 22 -9.35 -7.60 28.02
CA SER A 22 -8.90 -8.49 26.94
C SER A 22 -8.53 -9.90 27.42
N SER A 23 -8.63 -10.21 28.73
CA SER A 23 -8.11 -11.45 29.31
C SER A 23 -8.74 -12.71 28.70
N GLN A 24 -10.05 -12.69 28.45
CA GLN A 24 -10.82 -13.78 27.86
C GLN A 24 -10.42 -14.09 26.40
N TYR A 25 -9.78 -13.14 25.72
CA TYR A 25 -9.36 -13.25 24.32
C TYR A 25 -7.84 -13.39 24.14
N ARG A 26 -7.07 -13.54 25.23
CA ARG A 26 -5.61 -13.80 25.21
C ARG A 26 -5.28 -15.24 24.79
N HIS A 27 -5.72 -15.66 23.61
CA HIS A 27 -5.36 -16.97 23.03
C HIS A 27 -3.93 -16.98 22.42
N GLY A 28 -3.12 -15.97 22.72
CA GLY A 28 -1.80 -15.73 22.14
C GLY A 28 -1.90 -15.15 20.73
N ASN A 29 -0.92 -15.46 19.88
CA ASN A 29 -0.95 -15.03 18.49
C ASN A 29 -2.14 -15.67 17.76
N MET A 30 -3.00 -14.84 17.16
CA MET A 30 -4.15 -15.28 16.39
C MET A 30 -3.81 -15.28 14.90
N VAL A 31 -4.34 -16.27 14.17
CA VAL A 31 -4.29 -16.29 12.71
C VAL A 31 -5.66 -15.91 12.19
N PHE A 32 -5.66 -14.91 11.31
CA PHE A 32 -6.85 -14.43 10.62
C PHE A 32 -6.76 -14.85 9.16
N PHE A 33 -7.73 -15.63 8.70
CA PHE A 33 -7.79 -16.12 7.33
C PHE A 33 -9.12 -15.77 6.70
N ASP A 34 -9.10 -15.01 5.62
CA ASP A 34 -10.30 -14.66 4.85
C ASP A 34 -10.52 -15.68 3.73
N LEU A 35 -11.56 -16.51 3.86
CA LEU A 35 -11.95 -17.49 2.84
C LEU A 35 -12.69 -16.78 1.70
N LEU A 36 -11.92 -16.24 0.76
CA LEU A 36 -12.41 -15.62 -0.47
C LEU A 36 -13.40 -14.46 -0.24
N GLY A 37 -13.35 -13.79 0.92
CA GLY A 37 -14.27 -12.72 1.29
C GLY A 37 -15.64 -13.19 1.76
N LEU A 38 -15.85 -14.51 1.92
CA LEU A 38 -17.13 -15.08 2.35
C LEU A 38 -17.22 -15.19 3.87
N THR A 39 -16.14 -15.63 4.52
CA THR A 39 -16.09 -15.84 5.97
C THR A 39 -14.68 -15.61 6.48
N MET A 40 -14.55 -14.85 7.58
CA MET A 40 -13.31 -14.68 8.31
C MET A 40 -13.15 -15.83 9.31
N LEU A 41 -12.18 -16.72 9.04
CA LEU A 41 -11.80 -17.79 9.96
C LEU A 41 -10.74 -17.25 10.92
N VAL A 42 -11.00 -17.39 12.22
CA VAL A 42 -10.12 -16.91 13.29
C VAL A 42 -9.80 -18.07 14.21
N TYR A 43 -8.52 -18.39 14.36
CA TYR A 43 -8.09 -19.48 15.25
C TYR A 43 -6.72 -19.18 15.88
N PRO A 44 -6.41 -19.76 17.06
CA PRO A 44 -5.12 -19.56 17.71
C PRO A 44 -3.97 -20.20 16.92
N ALA A 45 -2.81 -19.54 16.87
CA ALA A 45 -1.66 -20.00 16.07
C ALA A 45 -1.20 -21.42 16.43
N HIS A 46 -1.26 -21.81 17.71
CA HIS A 46 -0.89 -23.16 18.15
C HIS A 46 -1.78 -24.25 17.54
N VAL A 47 -3.07 -23.97 17.32
CA VAL A 47 -4.00 -24.91 16.64
C VAL A 47 -3.56 -25.09 15.19
N GLY A 48 -3.20 -24.00 14.51
CA GLY A 48 -2.64 -24.05 13.15
C GLY A 48 -1.38 -24.89 13.07
N THR A 49 -0.46 -24.72 14.02
CA THR A 49 0.77 -25.51 14.12
C THR A 49 0.48 -27.00 14.27
N VAL A 50 -0.44 -27.37 15.16
CA VAL A 50 -0.85 -28.78 15.37
C VAL A 50 -1.45 -29.37 14.10
N ILE A 51 -2.37 -28.67 13.44
CA ILE A 51 -2.97 -29.12 12.17
C ILE A 51 -1.90 -29.35 11.11
N ASN A 52 -0.96 -28.41 10.95
CA ASN A 52 0.13 -28.54 9.98
C ASN A 52 1.01 -29.78 10.25
N TYR A 53 1.35 -30.05 11.51
CA TYR A 53 2.12 -31.25 11.87
C TYR A 53 1.33 -32.54 11.60
N ILE A 54 0.03 -32.59 11.94
CA ILE A 54 -0.82 -33.75 11.66
C ILE A 54 -0.86 -34.04 10.16
N VAL A 55 -1.06 -33.01 9.34
CA VAL A 55 -1.09 -33.15 7.87
C VAL A 55 0.26 -33.62 7.33
N ALA A 56 1.38 -33.08 7.84
CA ALA A 56 2.72 -33.49 7.44
C ALA A 56 3.00 -34.97 7.79
N VAL A 57 2.67 -35.38 9.01
CA VAL A 57 2.84 -36.77 9.47
C VAL A 57 1.95 -37.71 8.65
N ALA A 58 0.68 -37.36 8.42
CA ALA A 58 -0.24 -38.15 7.59
C ALA A 58 0.30 -38.31 6.14
N ALA A 59 0.86 -37.25 5.56
CA ALA A 59 1.48 -37.30 4.24
C ALA A 59 2.70 -38.24 4.21
N VAL A 60 3.57 -38.18 5.22
CA VAL A 60 4.74 -39.08 5.35
C VAL A 60 4.31 -40.54 5.50
N ILE A 61 3.32 -40.83 6.34
CA ILE A 61 2.78 -42.19 6.53
C ILE A 61 2.20 -42.72 5.22
N TYR A 62 1.41 -41.91 4.51
CA TYR A 62 0.82 -42.30 3.23
C TYR A 62 1.88 -42.58 2.15
N LEU A 63 2.88 -41.70 2.01
CA LEU A 63 3.95 -41.84 1.03
C LEU A 63 4.86 -43.04 1.33
N SER A 64 5.22 -43.26 2.60
CA SER A 64 6.04 -44.40 3.03
C SER A 64 5.30 -45.72 2.85
N GLY A 65 4.01 -45.79 3.23
CA GLY A 65 3.15 -46.96 3.01
C GLY A 65 3.03 -47.34 1.54
N LYS A 66 2.89 -46.36 0.63
CA LYS A 66 2.88 -46.64 -0.82
C LYS A 66 4.21 -47.18 -1.35
N CYS A 67 5.33 -46.64 -0.87
CA CYS A 67 6.67 -47.10 -1.25
C CYS A 67 6.91 -48.56 -0.81
N LEU A 68 6.45 -48.90 0.40
CA LEU A 68 6.49 -50.26 0.95
C LEU A 68 5.59 -51.23 0.17
N LEU A 69 4.35 -50.85 -0.18
CA LEU A 69 3.45 -51.71 -0.96
C LEU A 69 3.99 -52.04 -2.36
N THR A 70 4.61 -51.07 -3.05
CA THR A 70 5.27 -51.30 -4.34
C THR A 70 6.49 -52.22 -4.24
N SER A 71 7.04 -52.41 -3.04
CA SER A 71 8.13 -53.35 -2.76
C SER A 71 7.62 -54.78 -2.51
N CYS A 72 6.35 -54.97 -2.14
CA CYS A 72 5.76 -56.27 -1.77
C CYS A 72 4.93 -56.93 -2.88
N ALA A 73 4.32 -56.19 -3.80
CA ALA A 73 3.38 -56.71 -4.81
C ALA A 73 4.00 -57.45 -6.01
N GLY A 74 5.18 -58.07 -5.82
CA GLY A 74 5.78 -59.00 -6.75
C GLY A 74 7.27 -58.77 -6.92
N CYS A 75 8.11 -59.58 -6.24
CA CYS A 75 9.44 -60.00 -6.69
C CYS A 75 10.12 -60.93 -5.67
N VAL A 76 10.66 -62.04 -6.15
CA VAL A 76 11.39 -63.08 -5.39
C VAL A 76 12.89 -62.71 -5.20
N SER A 77 13.32 -61.48 -5.54
CA SER A 77 14.74 -61.08 -5.47
C SER A 77 14.94 -59.62 -5.04
N GLY A 78 15.80 -59.37 -4.05
CA GLY A 78 16.08 -58.05 -3.46
C GLY A 78 16.65 -57.01 -4.44
N ARG A 79 17.21 -57.44 -5.57
CA ARG A 79 17.72 -56.54 -6.63
C ARG A 79 16.60 -55.85 -7.41
N HIS A 80 15.41 -56.47 -7.52
CA HIS A 80 14.25 -55.89 -8.20
C HIS A 80 13.48 -54.87 -7.33
N VAL A 81 13.50 -55.04 -6.01
CA VAL A 81 12.83 -54.14 -5.05
C VAL A 81 13.46 -52.73 -5.09
N ILE A 82 14.80 -52.66 -5.10
CA ILE A 82 15.54 -51.39 -5.20
C ILE A 82 15.24 -50.68 -6.53
N CYS A 83 15.12 -51.42 -7.64
CA CYS A 83 14.76 -50.87 -8.94
C CYS A 83 13.31 -50.37 -9.01
N ALA A 84 12.36 -51.00 -8.32
CA ALA A 84 10.95 -50.59 -8.29
C ALA A 84 10.74 -49.33 -7.43
N ALA A 85 11.32 -49.28 -6.23
CA ALA A 85 11.31 -48.11 -5.37
C ALA A 85 12.01 -46.89 -6.03
N GLY A 86 13.14 -47.13 -6.73
CA GLY A 86 13.83 -46.09 -7.49
C GLY A 86 13.02 -45.50 -8.63
N ARG A 87 12.20 -46.30 -9.33
CA ARG A 87 11.27 -45.81 -10.37
C ARG A 87 10.14 -44.96 -9.78
N TYR A 88 9.55 -45.39 -8.67
CA TYR A 88 8.50 -44.63 -7.97
C TYR A 88 9.02 -43.29 -7.45
N MET A 89 10.19 -43.27 -6.81
CA MET A 89 10.82 -42.03 -6.32
C MET A 89 11.15 -41.07 -7.47
N ARG A 90 11.65 -41.58 -8.60
CA ARG A 90 11.89 -40.76 -9.79
C ARG A 90 10.60 -40.15 -10.33
N ASP A 91 9.54 -40.93 -10.44
CA ASP A 91 8.25 -40.45 -10.94
C ASP A 91 7.62 -39.43 -9.97
N LEU A 92 7.75 -39.64 -8.66
CA LEU A 92 7.34 -38.69 -7.62
C LEU A 92 8.08 -37.36 -7.74
N VAL A 93 9.41 -37.40 -7.87
CA VAL A 93 10.23 -36.20 -8.07
C VAL A 93 9.83 -35.48 -9.37
N CYS A 94 9.62 -36.22 -10.46
CA CYS A 94 9.14 -35.63 -11.71
C CYS A 94 7.77 -34.95 -11.56
N VAL A 95 6.81 -35.57 -10.88
CA VAL A 95 5.49 -34.97 -10.64
C VAL A 95 5.60 -33.70 -9.80
N VAL A 96 6.40 -33.71 -8.74
CA VAL A 96 6.65 -32.54 -7.90
C VAL A 96 7.29 -31.41 -8.71
N CYS A 97 8.30 -31.70 -9.53
CA CYS A 97 8.92 -30.72 -10.41
C CYS A 97 7.91 -30.12 -11.40
N VAL A 98 7.04 -30.94 -12.00
CA VAL A 98 6.01 -30.48 -12.93
C VAL A 98 4.98 -29.60 -12.23
N LEU A 99 4.58 -29.94 -11.01
CA LEU A 99 3.68 -29.11 -10.20
C LEU A 99 4.30 -27.74 -9.91
N VAL A 100 5.53 -27.71 -9.42
CA VAL A 100 6.26 -26.45 -9.12
C VAL A 100 6.41 -25.60 -10.38
N LEU A 101 6.83 -26.21 -11.51
CA LEU A 101 6.94 -25.51 -12.79
C LEU A 101 5.57 -24.97 -13.24
N SER A 102 4.51 -25.75 -13.11
CA SER A 102 3.16 -25.32 -13.49
C SER A 102 2.69 -24.10 -12.69
N TRP A 103 3.05 -24.00 -11.42
CA TRP A 103 2.76 -22.85 -10.57
C TRP A 103 3.56 -21.61 -10.98
N ILE A 104 4.86 -21.78 -11.27
CA ILE A 104 5.72 -20.70 -11.77
C ILE A 104 5.16 -20.13 -13.07
N PHE A 105 4.86 -20.98 -14.06
CA PHE A 105 4.31 -20.54 -15.34
C PHE A 105 2.93 -19.89 -15.21
N SER A 106 2.09 -20.40 -14.31
CA SER A 106 0.79 -19.79 -14.02
C SER A 106 0.98 -18.39 -13.44
N LEU A 107 1.85 -18.23 -12.43
CA LEU A 107 2.16 -16.94 -11.84
C LEU A 107 2.68 -15.95 -12.88
N VAL A 108 3.65 -16.36 -13.71
CA VAL A 108 4.21 -15.52 -14.79
C VAL A 108 3.11 -15.09 -15.78
N THR A 109 2.22 -16.00 -16.15
CA THR A 109 1.12 -15.68 -17.07
C THR A 109 0.14 -14.68 -16.43
N LEU A 110 -0.22 -14.86 -15.17
CA LEU A 110 -1.12 -13.94 -14.46
C LEU A 110 -0.51 -12.55 -14.30
N LEU A 111 0.78 -12.47 -13.97
CA LEU A 111 1.52 -11.21 -13.91
C LEU A 111 1.58 -10.53 -15.28
N PHE A 112 1.81 -11.31 -16.35
CA PHE A 112 1.81 -10.79 -17.71
C PHE A 112 0.42 -10.24 -18.11
N VAL A 113 -0.66 -10.96 -17.83
CA VAL A 113 -2.03 -10.48 -18.08
C VAL A 113 -2.33 -9.22 -17.26
N ALA A 114 -1.96 -9.20 -15.97
CA ALA A 114 -2.15 -8.02 -15.12
C ALA A 114 -1.34 -6.81 -15.61
N TRP A 115 -0.13 -7.03 -16.10
CA TRP A 115 0.70 -5.99 -16.71
C TRP A 115 0.05 -5.44 -17.98
N LEU A 116 -0.47 -6.29 -18.88
CA LEU A 116 -1.21 -5.85 -20.07
C LEU A 116 -2.44 -5.02 -19.70
N VAL A 117 -3.27 -5.50 -18.76
CA VAL A 117 -4.45 -4.76 -18.29
C VAL A 117 -4.06 -3.39 -17.70
N THR A 118 -2.92 -3.32 -17.02
CA THR A 118 -2.37 -2.08 -16.47
C THR A 118 -1.91 -1.12 -17.58
N LEU A 119 -1.20 -1.61 -18.59
CA LEU A 119 -0.79 -0.80 -19.75
C LEU A 119 -1.98 -0.22 -20.51
N MET A 120 -3.10 -0.94 -20.55
CA MET A 120 -4.34 -0.48 -21.17
C MET A 120 -5.11 0.54 -20.31
N GLY A 121 -4.62 0.88 -19.11
CA GLY A 121 -5.31 1.76 -18.16
C GLY A 121 -6.61 1.14 -17.63
N ARG A 122 -6.75 -0.20 -17.67
CA ARG A 122 -7.94 -0.93 -17.20
C ARG A 122 -7.71 -1.68 -15.89
N SER A 123 -6.67 -1.32 -15.15
CA SER A 123 -6.40 -1.86 -13.82
C SER A 123 -7.52 -1.51 -12.83
N MET A 124 -7.54 -2.17 -11.67
CA MET A 124 -8.50 -1.96 -10.58
C MET A 124 -9.98 -2.31 -10.88
N PHE A 125 -10.34 -2.81 -12.07
CA PHE A 125 -11.72 -3.18 -12.40
C PHE A 125 -12.35 -4.20 -11.40
N TRP A 126 -11.51 -5.01 -10.77
CA TRP A 126 -11.89 -6.03 -9.79
C TRP A 126 -12.51 -5.45 -8.50
N TYR A 127 -12.31 -4.17 -8.19
CA TYR A 127 -12.91 -3.50 -7.03
C TYR A 127 -14.44 -3.46 -7.10
N SER A 128 -14.97 -3.25 -8.31
CA SER A 128 -16.41 -3.25 -8.57
C SER A 128 -16.87 -4.61 -9.14
N HIS A 129 -16.04 -5.22 -9.98
CA HIS A 129 -16.41 -6.40 -10.77
C HIS A 129 -15.49 -7.59 -10.48
N ILE A 130 -15.53 -8.11 -9.25
CA ILE A 130 -14.70 -9.25 -8.85
C ILE A 130 -14.93 -10.50 -9.71
N HIS A 131 -16.16 -10.73 -10.17
CA HIS A 131 -16.49 -11.84 -11.07
C HIS A 131 -15.69 -11.78 -12.37
N ALA A 132 -15.50 -10.57 -12.93
CA ALA A 132 -14.72 -10.42 -14.15
C ALA A 132 -13.25 -10.80 -13.93
N ALA A 133 -12.70 -10.52 -12.74
CA ALA A 133 -11.34 -10.90 -12.38
C ALA A 133 -11.22 -12.42 -12.20
N VAL A 134 -12.22 -13.05 -11.56
CA VAL A 134 -12.28 -14.52 -11.43
C VAL A 134 -12.30 -15.19 -12.80
N PHE A 135 -13.12 -14.73 -13.74
CA PHE A 135 -13.16 -15.34 -15.08
C PHE A 135 -11.94 -15.01 -15.93
N LEU A 136 -11.33 -13.83 -15.80
CA LEU A 136 -10.13 -13.46 -16.55
C LEU A 136 -8.91 -14.24 -16.04
N TYR A 137 -8.57 -14.09 -14.76
CA TYR A 137 -7.37 -14.66 -14.18
C TYR A 137 -7.55 -16.16 -13.88
N GLY A 138 -8.73 -16.58 -13.41
CA GLY A 138 -9.01 -17.98 -13.11
C GLY A 138 -8.98 -18.85 -14.36
N SER A 139 -9.60 -18.41 -15.46
CA SER A 139 -9.56 -19.19 -16.71
C SER A 139 -8.15 -19.27 -17.29
N ALA A 140 -7.37 -18.18 -17.23
CA ALA A 140 -5.96 -18.16 -17.64
C ALA A 140 -5.10 -19.14 -16.81
N ALA A 141 -5.22 -19.10 -15.48
CA ALA A 141 -4.46 -19.98 -14.58
C ALA A 141 -4.79 -21.46 -14.84
N VAL A 142 -6.07 -21.82 -14.86
CA VAL A 142 -6.50 -23.20 -15.09
C VAL A 142 -6.11 -23.67 -16.49
N CYS A 143 -6.21 -22.81 -17.52
CA CYS A 143 -5.80 -23.11 -18.88
C CYS A 143 -4.30 -23.46 -18.94
N ILE A 144 -3.41 -22.65 -18.34
CA ILE A 144 -1.97 -22.88 -18.32
C ILE A 144 -1.61 -24.15 -17.53
N LEU A 145 -2.21 -24.35 -16.35
CA LEU A 145 -2.02 -25.57 -15.57
C LEU A 145 -2.40 -26.81 -16.39
N LEU A 146 -3.58 -26.83 -16.99
CA LEU A 146 -4.03 -27.95 -17.82
C LEU A 146 -3.15 -28.14 -19.06
N LEU A 147 -2.70 -27.04 -19.69
CA LEU A 147 -1.83 -27.08 -20.86
C LEU A 147 -0.49 -27.74 -20.53
N ILE A 148 0.18 -27.29 -19.46
CA ILE A 148 1.48 -27.84 -19.03
C ILE A 148 1.35 -29.32 -18.72
N HIS A 149 0.36 -29.70 -17.91
CA HIS A 149 0.14 -31.11 -17.56
C HIS A 149 -0.20 -31.96 -18.80
N THR A 150 -0.94 -31.41 -19.77
CA THR A 150 -1.23 -32.10 -21.04
C THR A 150 0.01 -32.25 -21.92
N LEU A 151 0.87 -31.22 -21.98
CA LEU A 151 2.12 -31.26 -22.75
C LEU A 151 3.11 -32.27 -22.15
N VAL A 152 3.31 -32.23 -20.83
CA VAL A 152 4.15 -33.20 -20.12
C VAL A 152 3.60 -34.62 -20.33
N LYS A 153 2.28 -34.81 -20.17
CA LYS A 153 1.64 -36.10 -20.42
C LYS A 153 1.90 -36.61 -21.84
N ASN A 154 1.70 -35.78 -22.86
CA ASN A 154 1.86 -36.18 -24.26
C ASN A 154 3.32 -36.45 -24.65
N ARG A 155 4.29 -35.81 -23.96
CA ARG A 155 5.72 -35.97 -24.23
C ARG A 155 6.35 -37.11 -23.43
N CYS A 156 6.00 -37.27 -22.15
CA CYS A 156 6.62 -38.22 -21.23
C CYS A 156 5.88 -39.56 -21.11
N TYR A 157 4.55 -39.59 -21.28
CA TYR A 157 3.70 -40.77 -21.03
C TYR A 157 2.89 -41.17 -22.27
N ARG A 158 3.56 -41.36 -23.41
CA ARG A 158 2.99 -41.61 -24.75
C ARG A 158 2.01 -42.80 -24.88
N ILE A 159 1.79 -43.58 -23.84
CA ILE A 159 1.15 -44.89 -23.93
C ILE A 159 -0.12 -44.89 -23.06
N HIS A 160 -1.27 -45.17 -23.68
CA HIS A 160 -2.56 -45.57 -23.10
C HIS A 160 -3.73 -44.60 -22.83
N PHE A 161 -3.72 -43.30 -23.17
CA PHE A 161 -4.92 -42.45 -22.91
C PHE A 161 -5.29 -41.44 -24.02
N ILE A 162 -5.56 -41.93 -25.22
CA ILE A 162 -6.15 -41.13 -26.32
C ILE A 162 -7.56 -40.60 -25.97
N TYR A 163 -8.31 -41.28 -25.08
CA TYR A 163 -9.66 -40.86 -24.68
C TYR A 163 -9.69 -39.66 -23.72
N LEU A 164 -8.72 -39.53 -22.80
CA LEU A 164 -8.68 -38.38 -21.87
C LEU A 164 -8.27 -37.08 -22.58
N SER A 165 -7.40 -37.16 -23.61
CA SER A 165 -6.87 -35.98 -24.31
C SER A 165 -7.90 -35.27 -25.19
N ARG A 166 -8.91 -35.99 -25.72
CA ARG A 166 -10.01 -35.38 -26.49
C ARG A 166 -10.88 -34.45 -25.63
N GLY A 167 -11.16 -34.85 -24.38
CA GLY A 167 -11.88 -34.01 -23.41
C GLY A 167 -11.06 -32.79 -23.01
N THR A 168 -9.77 -32.97 -22.70
CA THR A 168 -8.90 -31.87 -22.28
C THR A 168 -8.75 -30.78 -23.35
N LYS A 169 -8.67 -31.15 -24.65
CA LYS A 169 -8.65 -30.16 -25.75
C LYS A 169 -9.92 -29.30 -25.79
N ARG A 170 -11.10 -29.88 -25.56
CA ARG A 170 -12.35 -29.12 -25.50
C ARG A 170 -12.36 -28.18 -24.28
N VAL A 171 -11.92 -28.66 -23.12
CA VAL A 171 -11.82 -27.83 -21.90
C VAL A 171 -10.85 -26.67 -22.10
N LEU A 172 -9.66 -26.91 -22.67
CA LEU A 172 -8.69 -25.88 -23.03
C LEU A 172 -9.28 -24.86 -24.01
N ALA A 173 -10.02 -25.30 -25.02
CA ALA A 173 -10.69 -24.41 -25.96
C ALA A 173 -11.73 -23.53 -25.27
N VAL A 174 -12.58 -24.11 -24.42
CA VAL A 174 -13.60 -23.35 -23.66
C VAL A 174 -12.93 -22.34 -22.73
N LEU A 175 -11.93 -22.75 -21.94
CA LEU A 175 -11.22 -21.84 -21.03
C LEU A 175 -10.50 -20.73 -21.79
N GLY A 176 -9.87 -21.04 -22.92
CA GLY A 176 -9.26 -20.06 -23.81
C GLY A 176 -10.27 -19.08 -24.39
N SER A 177 -11.45 -19.55 -24.81
CA SER A 177 -12.53 -18.68 -25.29
C SER A 177 -13.07 -17.76 -24.20
N VAL A 178 -13.28 -18.29 -22.98
CA VAL A 178 -13.70 -17.48 -21.82
C VAL A 178 -12.66 -16.42 -21.48
N PHE A 179 -11.38 -16.80 -21.44
CA PHE A 179 -10.26 -15.86 -21.24
C PHE A 179 -10.27 -14.75 -22.28
N MET A 180 -10.30 -15.10 -23.57
CA MET A 180 -10.26 -14.12 -24.66
C MET A 180 -11.47 -13.19 -24.64
N LEU A 181 -12.68 -13.72 -24.40
CA LEU A 181 -13.88 -12.91 -24.25
C LEU A 181 -13.73 -11.91 -23.09
N MET A 182 -13.36 -12.39 -21.91
CA MET A 182 -13.20 -11.53 -20.73
C MET A 182 -12.09 -10.50 -20.93
N PHE A 183 -10.98 -10.88 -21.55
CA PHE A 183 -9.88 -9.97 -21.87
C PHE A 183 -10.34 -8.85 -22.78
N VAL A 184 -11.12 -9.14 -23.83
CA VAL A 184 -11.71 -8.13 -24.71
C VAL A 184 -12.68 -7.21 -23.95
N LEU A 185 -13.57 -7.77 -23.13
CA LEU A 185 -14.53 -6.97 -22.36
C LEU A 185 -13.83 -6.00 -21.37
N VAL A 186 -12.78 -6.47 -20.68
CA VAL A 186 -11.94 -5.64 -19.80
C VAL A 186 -11.21 -4.58 -20.62
N SER A 187 -10.61 -4.97 -21.74
CA SER A 187 -9.89 -4.08 -22.66
C SER A 187 -10.75 -2.93 -23.18
N CYS A 188 -12.00 -3.23 -23.56
CA CYS A 188 -12.98 -2.25 -24.02
C CYS A 188 -13.41 -1.28 -22.91
N GLY A 189 -13.11 -1.56 -21.64
CA GLY A 189 -13.49 -0.70 -20.52
C GLY A 189 -14.92 -0.89 -20.04
N LEU A 190 -15.55 -2.04 -20.34
CA LEU A 190 -16.91 -2.34 -19.87
C LEU A 190 -16.99 -2.40 -18.34
N PHE A 191 -15.90 -2.81 -17.69
CA PHE A 191 -15.81 -2.95 -16.24
C PHE A 191 -15.15 -1.72 -15.62
N PHE A 192 -15.91 -0.64 -15.47
CA PHE A 192 -15.42 0.56 -14.80
C PHE A 192 -15.19 0.30 -13.29
N PRO A 193 -14.03 0.66 -12.72
CA PRO A 193 -13.66 0.27 -11.35
C PRO A 193 -14.46 0.97 -10.25
N TYR A 194 -15.13 2.11 -10.53
CA TYR A 194 -15.73 2.95 -9.51
C TYR A 194 -17.25 3.05 -9.60
N SER A 195 -17.90 3.25 -8.46
CA SER A 195 -19.36 3.41 -8.37
C SER A 195 -19.74 4.38 -7.26
N ALA A 196 -20.70 5.26 -7.58
CA ALA A 196 -21.35 6.18 -6.66
C ALA A 196 -22.65 5.61 -6.06
N ASP A 197 -23.01 4.37 -6.39
CA ASP A 197 -24.24 3.73 -5.90
C ASP A 197 -24.25 3.69 -4.36
N PRO A 198 -25.26 4.31 -3.70
CA PRO A 198 -25.37 4.29 -2.25
C PRO A 198 -25.44 2.88 -1.65
N SER A 199 -26.00 1.91 -2.38
CA SER A 199 -26.15 0.52 -1.91
C SER A 199 -24.81 -0.23 -1.86
N SER A 200 -23.91 0.05 -2.79
CA SER A 200 -22.58 -0.57 -2.89
C SER A 200 -21.53 0.41 -3.42
N PRO A 201 -21.10 1.40 -2.60
CA PRO A 201 -20.18 2.44 -3.05
C PRO A 201 -18.77 1.87 -3.25
N ARG A 202 -18.17 2.19 -4.40
CA ARG A 202 -16.78 1.86 -4.75
C ARG A 202 -16.04 3.13 -5.16
N PRO A 203 -15.74 4.03 -4.20
CA PRO A 203 -15.23 5.35 -4.56
C PRO A 203 -13.74 5.32 -4.88
N LYS A 204 -13.32 6.11 -5.87
CA LYS A 204 -11.92 6.50 -6.04
C LYS A 204 -11.55 7.50 -4.95
N ARG A 205 -10.45 7.26 -4.23
CA ARG A 205 -10.05 8.15 -3.12
C ARG A 205 -9.01 9.15 -3.60
N VAL A 206 -9.28 10.43 -3.34
CA VAL A 206 -8.39 11.54 -3.69
C VAL A 206 -8.20 12.43 -2.48
N PHE A 207 -6.96 12.84 -2.21
CA PHE A 207 -6.66 13.87 -1.23
C PHE A 207 -6.48 15.21 -1.92
N VAL A 208 -7.16 16.25 -1.41
CA VAL A 208 -7.07 17.61 -1.92
C VAL A 208 -6.72 18.54 -0.77
N GLN A 209 -5.49 19.01 -0.74
CA GLN A 209 -4.99 19.92 0.27
C GLN A 209 -4.92 21.32 -0.31
N HIS A 210 -5.61 22.28 0.29
CA HIS A 210 -5.37 23.69 -0.02
C HIS A 210 -4.25 24.19 0.86
N ILE A 211 -3.09 24.43 0.25
CA ILE A 211 -1.87 24.72 0.97
C ILE A 211 -1.32 26.10 0.66
N THR A 212 -0.86 26.76 1.72
CA THR A 212 0.04 27.92 1.64
C THR A 212 1.41 27.54 2.21
N ARG A 213 2.46 27.78 1.43
CA ARG A 213 3.85 27.50 1.81
C ARG A 213 4.61 28.81 1.95
N SER A 214 5.29 28.99 3.07
CA SER A 214 6.09 30.16 3.39
C SER A 214 7.52 29.75 3.70
N PHE A 215 8.47 30.37 3.00
CA PHE A 215 9.89 30.10 3.12
C PHE A 215 10.56 31.28 3.81
N HIS A 216 11.22 31.03 4.93
CA HIS A 216 11.83 32.04 5.78
C HIS A 216 13.36 31.99 5.68
N THR A 217 13.98 33.17 5.69
CA THR A 217 15.45 33.31 5.72
C THR A 217 16.03 33.03 7.11
N LEU A 218 17.37 33.06 7.22
CA LEU A 218 18.13 32.99 8.48
C LEU A 218 17.67 34.01 9.53
N ASN A 219 17.15 35.16 9.10
CA ASN A 219 16.68 36.23 9.98
C ASN A 219 15.18 36.07 10.35
N GLY A 220 14.55 34.98 9.91
CA GLY A 220 13.11 34.73 10.08
C GLY A 220 12.20 35.52 9.14
N SER A 221 12.76 36.42 8.31
CA SER A 221 11.97 37.18 7.34
C SER A 221 11.47 36.29 6.20
N LEU A 222 10.28 36.59 5.68
CA LEU A 222 9.70 35.86 4.55
C LEU A 222 10.51 36.11 3.27
N GLN A 223 11.08 35.05 2.71
CA GLN A 223 11.83 35.06 1.45
C GLN A 223 10.91 34.90 0.24
N SER A 224 10.02 33.91 0.31
CA SER A 224 9.05 33.60 -0.73
C SER A 224 7.83 32.91 -0.13
N SER A 225 6.70 33.04 -0.81
CA SER A 225 5.46 32.34 -0.44
C SER A 225 4.75 31.89 -1.71
N ASP A 226 4.10 30.74 -1.65
CA ASP A 226 3.22 30.25 -2.70
C ASP A 226 1.97 29.57 -2.11
N SER A 227 0.91 29.50 -2.92
CA SER A 227 -0.34 28.85 -2.52
C SER A 227 -0.96 28.08 -3.68
N GLY A 228 -1.60 26.97 -3.35
CA GLY A 228 -2.16 26.05 -4.33
C GLY A 228 -2.95 24.90 -3.76
N LEU A 229 -3.63 24.18 -4.65
CA LEU A 229 -4.26 22.90 -4.38
C LEU A 229 -3.25 21.79 -4.69
N CYS A 230 -2.81 21.09 -3.66
CA CYS A 230 -2.03 19.87 -3.79
C CYS A 230 -2.99 18.67 -3.82
N ILE A 231 -2.98 17.94 -4.93
CA ILE A 231 -3.89 16.85 -5.21
C ILE A 231 -3.09 15.55 -5.27
N ASN A 232 -3.51 14.55 -4.50
CA ASN A 232 -2.84 13.26 -4.41
C ASN A 232 -3.82 12.14 -4.72
N ASP A 233 -3.43 11.23 -5.62
CA ASP A 233 -4.20 10.02 -5.90
C ASP A 233 -3.73 8.86 -5.02
N LEU A 234 -4.68 8.06 -4.53
CA LEU A 234 -4.38 6.88 -3.70
C LEU A 234 -4.46 5.56 -4.48
N ASP A 235 -4.83 5.61 -5.75
CA ASP A 235 -5.02 4.41 -6.57
C ASP A 235 -3.91 4.25 -7.62
N TYR A 236 -3.76 3.03 -8.12
CA TYR A 236 -2.76 2.71 -9.16
C TYR A 236 -3.03 3.37 -10.52
N THR A 237 -4.27 3.79 -10.78
CA THR A 237 -4.69 4.37 -12.06
C THR A 237 -4.33 5.86 -12.20
N GLY A 238 -3.85 6.50 -11.13
CA GLY A 238 -3.62 7.94 -11.14
C GLY A 238 -4.91 8.72 -11.46
N MET A 239 -4.73 9.87 -12.12
CA MET A 239 -5.81 10.77 -12.51
C MET A 239 -6.48 10.43 -13.85
N GLN A 240 -6.17 9.29 -14.49
CA GLN A 240 -6.65 8.97 -15.85
C GLN A 240 -8.18 9.06 -16.01
N HIS A 241 -8.93 8.71 -14.97
CA HIS A 241 -10.40 8.76 -14.97
C HIS A 241 -10.97 10.12 -14.56
N ILE A 242 -10.15 10.99 -13.96
CA ILE A 242 -10.54 12.31 -13.46
C ILE A 242 -10.19 13.40 -14.47
N THR A 243 -9.03 13.32 -15.13
CA THR A 243 -8.56 14.30 -16.13
C THR A 243 -9.60 14.64 -17.21
N PRO A 244 -10.41 13.68 -17.74
CA PRO A 244 -11.48 14.01 -18.69
C PRO A 244 -12.58 14.91 -18.11
N HIS A 245 -12.81 14.88 -16.80
CA HIS A 245 -13.78 15.74 -16.10
C HIS A 245 -13.17 17.05 -15.59
N ILE A 246 -11.88 17.02 -15.22
CA ILE A 246 -11.13 18.17 -14.72
C ILE A 246 -9.82 18.28 -15.52
N PRO A 247 -9.83 18.87 -16.73
CA PRO A 247 -8.66 18.90 -17.62
C PRO A 247 -7.45 19.64 -17.07
N GLN A 248 -7.63 20.51 -16.06
CA GLN A 248 -6.49 21.16 -15.39
C GLN A 248 -5.61 20.16 -14.64
N ILE A 249 -6.16 19.03 -14.19
CA ILE A 249 -5.38 17.96 -13.54
C ILE A 249 -4.78 17.08 -14.63
N ASN A 250 -3.70 17.56 -15.24
CA ASN A 250 -2.97 16.85 -16.29
C ASN A 250 -1.52 16.58 -15.85
N ASP A 251 -0.78 15.81 -16.65
CA ASP A 251 0.60 15.45 -16.30
C ASP A 251 1.60 16.61 -16.37
N SER A 252 1.26 17.74 -17.00
CA SER A 252 2.15 18.91 -17.08
C SER A 252 2.29 19.63 -15.74
N ILE A 253 1.25 19.59 -14.90
CA ILE A 253 1.27 20.13 -13.54
C ILE A 253 1.65 19.07 -12.50
N SER A 254 2.04 17.88 -12.95
CA SER A 254 2.44 16.83 -12.03
C SER A 254 3.81 17.18 -11.45
N THR A 255 3.87 17.18 -10.13
CA THR A 255 5.10 17.36 -9.38
C THR A 255 5.56 15.99 -8.92
N HIS A 256 6.80 15.65 -9.26
CA HIS A 256 7.49 14.60 -8.54
C HIS A 256 7.75 15.12 -7.12
N CYS A 257 7.72 14.25 -6.10
CA CYS A 257 8.07 14.63 -4.73
C CYS A 257 9.36 15.45 -4.75
N GLN A 258 9.24 16.76 -4.59
CA GLN A 258 10.34 17.65 -4.25
C GLN A 258 10.49 17.57 -2.73
N ASP A 259 11.73 17.65 -2.25
CA ASP A 259 12.10 17.55 -0.83
C ASP A 259 11.38 18.57 0.09
N TRP A 260 10.69 19.55 -0.51
CA TRP A 260 9.96 20.64 0.13
C TRP A 260 8.44 20.44 0.16
N LEU A 261 7.92 19.24 -0.15
CA LEU A 261 6.49 18.98 -0.13
C LEU A 261 6.02 18.49 1.27
N PRO A 262 5.14 19.24 1.95
CA PRO A 262 4.66 19.04 3.33
C PRO A 262 3.95 17.72 3.64
N TYR A 263 3.71 16.88 2.64
CA TYR A 263 3.02 15.61 2.83
C TYR A 263 3.81 14.50 2.14
N TYR A 264 4.81 13.99 2.84
CA TYR A 264 5.40 12.70 2.51
C TYR A 264 4.44 11.59 2.96
N GLY A 265 3.52 11.22 2.07
CA GLY A 265 2.52 10.19 2.33
C GLY A 265 2.26 9.35 1.09
N TYR A 266 3.15 8.39 0.83
CA TYR A 266 2.96 7.22 -0.04
C TYR A 266 2.65 7.42 -1.53
N THR A 267 2.41 8.65 -2.02
CA THR A 267 2.02 8.88 -3.41
C THR A 267 3.22 9.11 -4.31
N ARG A 268 3.40 8.24 -5.31
CA ARG A 268 4.48 8.35 -6.32
C ARG A 268 4.35 9.59 -7.23
N LYS A 269 3.16 10.21 -7.28
CA LYS A 269 2.84 11.34 -8.15
C LYS A 269 1.79 12.23 -7.50
N SER A 270 2.02 13.54 -7.54
CA SER A 270 1.14 14.57 -7.01
C SER A 270 0.89 15.63 -8.09
N TRP A 271 -0.19 16.40 -7.95
CA TRP A 271 -0.52 17.50 -8.87
C TRP A 271 -0.67 18.80 -8.09
N TYR A 272 -0.07 19.88 -8.59
CA TYR A 272 -0.13 21.19 -7.96
C TYR A 272 -0.84 22.21 -8.85
N LEU A 273 -1.96 22.74 -8.38
CA LEU A 273 -2.71 23.78 -9.08
C LEU A 273 -2.63 25.09 -8.31
N PRO A 274 -2.07 26.18 -8.86
CA PRO A 274 -2.02 27.48 -8.18
C PRO A 274 -3.42 27.96 -7.77
N ALA A 275 -3.52 28.49 -6.55
CA ALA A 275 -4.76 28.97 -5.95
C ALA A 275 -4.47 30.16 -5.01
N PRO A 276 -5.48 31.00 -4.68
CA PRO A 276 -5.30 32.08 -3.71
C PRO A 276 -4.78 31.61 -2.35
N GLU A 277 -4.13 32.49 -1.61
CA GLU A 277 -3.61 32.18 -0.28
C GLU A 277 -4.72 31.85 0.73
N VAL A 278 -4.44 30.93 1.65
CA VAL A 278 -5.32 30.58 2.77
C VAL A 278 -4.67 30.94 4.10
N SER A 279 -5.41 31.68 4.92
CA SER A 279 -4.99 32.09 6.25
C SER A 279 -5.98 31.56 7.30
N PRO A 280 -5.68 30.44 7.97
CA PRO A 280 -6.46 29.93 9.10
C PRO A 280 -6.62 30.97 10.21
N LYS A 281 -7.75 30.94 10.95
CA LYS A 281 -8.00 31.88 12.05
C LYS A 281 -7.01 31.67 13.21
N ALA A 282 -6.64 30.42 13.47
CA ALA A 282 -5.59 30.05 14.40
C ALA A 282 -4.34 29.61 13.63
N PRO A 283 -3.44 30.55 13.23
CA PRO A 283 -2.27 30.20 12.43
C PRO A 283 -1.24 29.38 13.21
N LEU A 284 -0.35 28.73 12.47
CA LEU A 284 0.83 28.08 13.03
C LEU A 284 1.82 29.17 13.46
N GLU A 285 2.24 29.11 14.73
CA GLU A 285 3.26 29.99 15.30
C GLU A 285 4.48 29.14 15.67
N VAL A 286 5.64 29.48 15.08
CA VAL A 286 6.92 28.84 15.35
C VAL A 286 7.86 29.88 15.92
N GLN A 287 8.40 29.62 17.10
CA GLN A 287 9.33 30.52 17.79
C GLN A 287 10.62 29.78 18.15
N LEU A 288 11.76 30.38 17.79
CA LEU A 288 13.08 29.96 18.28
C LEU A 288 13.30 30.59 19.67
N LEU A 289 13.28 29.77 20.71
CA LEU A 289 13.46 30.21 22.10
C LEU A 289 14.93 30.50 22.44
N SER A 290 15.85 29.67 21.95
CA SER A 290 17.27 29.79 22.26
C SER A 290 18.13 29.19 21.17
N ARG A 291 19.27 29.82 20.87
CA ARG A 291 20.37 29.27 20.07
C ARG A 291 21.66 29.42 20.87
N GLN A 292 22.30 28.31 21.22
CA GLN A 292 23.51 28.31 22.05
C GLN A 292 24.54 27.32 21.49
N GLU A 293 25.81 27.72 21.49
CA GLU A 293 26.92 26.81 21.20
C GLU A 293 27.29 26.05 22.48
N THR A 294 27.36 24.73 22.40
CA THR A 294 27.72 23.87 23.53
C THR A 294 29.23 23.78 23.69
N GLN A 295 29.68 23.29 24.84
CA GLN A 295 31.11 23.10 25.13
C GLN A 295 31.81 22.13 24.16
N TRP A 296 31.05 21.30 23.44
CA TRP A 296 31.55 20.33 22.48
C TRP A 296 31.54 20.86 21.03
N GLY A 297 31.21 22.14 20.82
CA GLY A 297 31.13 22.76 19.49
C GLY A 297 29.90 22.37 18.68
N THR A 298 28.84 21.85 19.33
CA THR A 298 27.52 21.66 18.70
C THR A 298 26.66 22.90 18.91
N VAL A 299 25.70 23.13 18.02
CA VAL A 299 24.73 24.22 18.16
C VAL A 299 23.40 23.64 18.62
N LYS A 300 22.97 24.02 19.82
CA LYS A 300 21.68 23.65 20.39
C LYS A 300 20.64 24.73 20.11
N MET A 301 19.52 24.32 19.53
CA MET A 301 18.38 25.18 19.24
C MET A 301 17.12 24.64 19.94
N SER A 302 16.37 25.51 20.61
CA SER A 302 15.11 25.16 21.29
C SER A 302 13.95 25.90 20.65
N PHE A 303 12.85 25.19 20.41
CA PHE A 303 11.68 25.68 19.69
C PHE A 303 10.42 25.59 20.53
N GLU A 304 9.52 26.53 20.29
CA GLU A 304 8.16 26.52 20.77
C GLU A 304 7.23 26.63 19.56
N VAL A 305 6.30 25.67 19.44
CA VAL A 305 5.38 25.56 18.32
C VAL A 305 3.95 25.48 18.83
N LYS A 306 3.11 26.37 18.32
CA LYS A 306 1.68 26.42 18.62
C LYS A 306 0.91 26.33 17.32
N GLY A 307 -0.03 25.39 17.24
CA GLY A 307 -0.78 25.14 16.01
C GLY A 307 -1.96 24.19 16.22
N PRO A 308 -2.54 23.66 15.13
CA PRO A 308 -3.68 22.76 15.20
C PRO A 308 -3.31 21.36 15.70
N SER A 309 -4.34 20.53 15.93
CA SER A 309 -4.22 19.17 16.48
C SER A 309 -3.34 18.21 15.68
N HIS A 310 -3.02 18.52 14.42
CA HIS A 310 -2.19 17.69 13.55
C HIS A 310 -1.08 18.55 12.94
N MET A 311 0.17 18.23 13.27
CA MET A 311 1.35 18.92 12.77
C MET A 311 2.42 17.91 12.34
N SER A 312 3.16 18.26 11.29
CA SER A 312 4.25 17.46 10.75
C SER A 312 5.54 18.26 10.83
N LEU A 313 6.58 17.72 11.47
CA LEU A 313 7.90 18.31 11.56
C LEU A 313 8.88 17.53 10.68
N TYR A 314 9.60 18.27 9.84
CA TYR A 314 10.67 17.78 8.98
C TYR A 314 11.96 18.48 9.33
N LEU A 315 13.03 17.69 9.46
CA LEU A 315 14.37 18.20 9.72
C LEU A 315 15.31 17.79 8.59
N HIS A 316 15.98 18.76 7.99
CA HIS A 316 16.95 18.52 6.93
C HIS A 316 18.27 19.26 7.24
N PRO A 317 19.25 18.58 7.86
CA PRO A 317 20.60 19.11 8.02
C PRO A 317 21.24 19.37 6.66
N HIS A 318 21.88 20.53 6.49
CA HIS A 318 22.55 20.89 5.24
C HIS A 318 23.86 20.12 5.05
N ALA A 319 24.43 20.17 3.84
CA ALA A 319 25.68 19.50 3.53
C ALA A 319 26.79 19.96 4.49
N GLY A 320 27.36 19.01 5.23
CA GLY A 320 28.38 19.29 6.26
C GLY A 320 27.83 19.50 7.68
N ALA A 321 26.51 19.54 7.87
CA ALA A 321 25.91 19.52 9.20
C ALA A 321 25.31 18.13 9.48
N SER A 322 25.43 17.64 10.71
CA SER A 322 24.77 16.40 11.13
C SER A 322 23.97 16.59 12.40
N LEU A 323 22.82 15.91 12.49
CA LEU A 323 22.03 15.85 13.71
C LEU A 323 22.76 14.98 14.74
N SER A 324 23.18 15.57 15.86
CA SER A 324 23.87 14.85 16.92
C SER A 324 22.88 14.25 17.92
N SER A 325 21.93 15.06 18.39
CA SER A 325 20.91 14.66 19.35
C SER A 325 19.73 15.64 19.27
N TRP A 326 18.56 15.23 19.77
CA TRP A 326 17.36 16.06 19.80
C TRP A 326 16.32 15.44 20.73
N SER A 327 15.16 16.09 20.88
CA SER A 327 14.08 15.62 21.76
C SER A 327 13.40 14.30 21.34
N PHE A 328 13.67 13.78 20.15
CA PHE A 328 13.00 12.60 19.60
C PHE A 328 13.99 11.47 19.27
N ASN A 329 13.48 10.32 18.83
CA ASN A 329 14.30 9.17 18.40
C ASN A 329 14.90 9.37 16.99
N ASP A 330 15.56 8.35 16.44
CA ASP A 330 16.44 8.39 15.25
C ASP A 330 15.81 8.81 13.89
N TRP A 331 14.61 9.41 13.85
CA TRP A 331 13.90 9.72 12.61
C TRP A 331 13.76 11.21 12.37
N ASN A 332 14.26 11.73 11.24
CA ASN A 332 14.16 13.16 10.88
C ASN A 332 12.74 13.68 10.56
N PHE A 333 11.70 12.93 10.93
CA PHE A 333 10.30 13.25 10.71
C PHE A 333 9.47 12.91 11.96
N VAL A 334 8.62 13.86 12.38
CA VAL A 334 7.68 13.67 13.49
C VAL A 334 6.28 14.07 13.04
N PHE A 335 5.32 13.16 13.19
CA PHE A 335 3.90 13.47 13.06
C PHE A 335 3.30 13.66 14.45
N TYR A 336 3.10 14.91 14.85
CA TYR A 336 2.57 15.29 16.16
C TYR A 336 1.05 15.41 16.08
N THR A 337 0.36 14.65 16.94
CA THR A 337 -1.10 14.73 17.09
C THR A 337 -1.49 14.90 18.54
N HIS A 338 -2.51 15.71 18.80
CA HIS A 338 -2.97 15.98 20.16
C HIS A 338 -4.48 16.25 20.26
N GLY A 339 -5.01 16.12 21.47
CA GLY A 339 -6.40 16.47 21.81
C GLY A 339 -6.62 17.98 21.94
N LEU A 340 -7.81 18.40 22.35
CA LEU A 340 -8.18 19.82 22.44
C LEU A 340 -7.31 20.61 23.45
N ASP A 341 -7.02 20.00 24.61
CA ASP A 341 -6.26 20.63 25.70
C ASP A 341 -4.81 20.13 25.73
N ALA A 342 -4.02 20.53 24.73
CA ALA A 342 -2.59 20.21 24.69
C ALA A 342 -1.74 21.43 25.07
N PRO A 343 -0.64 21.23 25.82
CA PRO A 343 0.33 22.28 26.03
C PRO A 343 1.03 22.66 24.71
N VAL A 344 1.64 23.84 24.69
CA VAL A 344 2.45 24.28 23.55
C VAL A 344 3.58 23.29 23.31
N TRP A 345 3.82 22.95 22.04
CA TRP A 345 4.79 21.93 21.68
C TRP A 345 6.21 22.49 21.78
N ARG A 346 7.00 21.98 22.72
CA ARG A 346 8.38 22.38 22.94
C ARG A 346 9.34 21.23 22.64
N PHE A 347 10.36 21.49 21.84
CA PHE A 347 11.42 20.54 21.54
C PHE A 347 12.74 21.27 21.27
N TRP A 348 13.83 20.52 21.25
CA TRP A 348 15.17 21.03 20.98
C TRP A 348 15.92 20.09 20.03
N ILE A 349 16.86 20.65 19.27
CA ILE A 349 17.77 19.93 18.37
C ILE A 349 19.22 20.36 18.62
N GLU A 350 20.15 19.45 18.39
CA GLU A 350 21.59 19.70 18.44
C GLU A 350 22.24 19.30 17.12
N ILE A 351 22.80 20.29 16.44
CA ILE A 351 23.48 20.12 15.15
C ILE A 351 24.97 20.22 15.36
N LEU A 352 25.72 19.28 14.78
CA LEU A 352 27.17 19.31 14.69
C LEU A 352 27.58 19.97 13.36
N PRO A 353 28.18 21.17 13.37
CA PRO A 353 28.71 21.81 12.17
C PRO A 353 30.06 21.18 11.75
N LEU A 354 30.31 20.98 10.45
CA LEU A 354 31.66 20.68 9.95
C LEU A 354 32.55 21.92 10.07
N LYS A 355 33.77 21.74 10.59
CA LYS A 355 34.82 22.77 10.62
C LYS A 355 35.43 23.08 9.23
N SER A 356 34.89 22.56 8.13
CA SER A 356 35.48 22.78 6.81
C SER A 356 35.14 24.16 6.26
N SER A 357 36.17 24.92 5.92
CA SER A 357 36.21 26.30 5.42
C SER A 357 35.46 26.58 4.09
N ASN A 358 34.65 25.66 3.58
CA ASN A 358 34.03 25.74 2.25
C ASN A 358 32.50 25.97 2.28
N VAL A 359 31.87 26.06 3.46
CA VAL A 359 30.44 26.37 3.57
C VAL A 359 30.28 27.87 3.72
N SER A 360 29.51 28.51 2.83
CA SER A 360 29.22 29.93 2.96
C SER A 360 28.35 30.16 4.20
N PRO A 361 28.61 31.21 5.00
CA PRO A 361 27.79 31.52 6.18
C PRO A 361 26.32 31.81 5.85
N ASP A 362 25.99 31.98 4.57
CA ASP A 362 24.65 32.29 4.07
C ASP A 362 23.76 31.04 3.87
N GLU A 363 24.31 29.82 3.83
CA GLU A 363 23.51 28.59 3.59
C GLU A 363 22.77 28.08 4.84
N GLY A 364 23.18 28.47 6.05
CA GLY A 364 22.63 27.92 7.29
C GLY A 364 23.03 26.46 7.56
N LEU A 365 22.85 26.01 8.79
CA LEU A 365 23.20 24.68 9.27
C LEU A 365 22.09 23.66 9.03
N VAL A 366 20.82 24.08 9.13
CA VAL A 366 19.68 23.18 9.08
C VAL A 366 18.43 23.88 8.55
N SER A 367 17.65 23.14 7.74
CA SER A 367 16.28 23.50 7.39
C SER A 367 15.30 22.77 8.29
N LEU A 368 14.47 23.54 9.00
CA LEU A 368 13.37 23.08 9.85
C LEU A 368 12.06 23.43 9.16
N ALA A 369 11.27 22.43 8.78
CA ALA A 369 9.97 22.66 8.19
C ALA A 369 8.84 22.09 9.05
N ILE A 370 7.83 22.91 9.30
CA ILE A 370 6.64 22.50 10.06
C ILE A 370 5.40 22.72 9.20
N THR A 371 4.59 21.68 9.11
CA THR A 371 3.29 21.71 8.45
C THR A 371 2.20 21.62 9.49
N ALA A 372 1.24 22.53 9.44
CA ALA A 372 0.01 22.47 10.20
C ALA A 372 -1.12 21.96 9.31
N HIS A 373 -1.85 20.94 9.75
CA HIS A 373 -2.98 20.36 9.04
C HIS A 373 -4.30 20.67 9.77
N TYR A 374 -5.15 21.48 9.14
CA TYR A 374 -6.42 21.91 9.68
C TYR A 374 -7.52 20.94 9.24
N LEU A 375 -7.65 19.81 9.94
CA LEU A 375 -8.57 18.73 9.56
C LEU A 375 -10.03 18.96 9.96
N SER A 376 -10.30 19.85 10.93
CA SER A 376 -11.62 20.05 11.53
C SER A 376 -11.92 21.52 11.77
N GLY A 377 -13.21 21.86 11.87
CA GLY A 377 -13.67 23.22 12.15
C GLY A 377 -13.70 24.13 10.92
N SER A 378 -13.90 25.44 11.14
CA SER A 378 -13.93 26.42 10.04
C SER A 378 -12.60 26.55 9.31
N ASP A 379 -11.50 26.31 10.02
CA ASP A 379 -10.14 26.54 9.52
C ASP A 379 -9.67 25.45 8.57
N GLY A 380 -10.42 24.34 8.45
CA GLY A 380 -10.17 23.29 7.47
C GLY A 380 -10.87 23.49 6.12
N ARG A 381 -11.61 24.61 5.93
CA ARG A 381 -12.48 24.84 4.77
C ARG A 381 -12.19 26.19 4.13
N SER A 382 -12.23 26.25 2.80
CA SER A 382 -12.14 27.49 2.02
C SER A 382 -13.06 27.42 0.80
N GLU A 383 -13.55 28.58 0.35
CA GLU A 383 -14.45 28.66 -0.81
C GLU A 383 -13.80 28.10 -2.09
N THR A 384 -12.52 28.40 -2.32
CA THR A 384 -11.75 27.85 -3.44
C THR A 384 -11.67 26.33 -3.38
N LEU A 385 -11.40 25.76 -2.21
CA LEU A 385 -11.35 24.31 -2.03
C LEU A 385 -12.72 23.69 -2.28
N GLU A 386 -13.78 24.22 -1.66
CA GLU A 386 -15.14 23.67 -1.81
C GLU A 386 -15.68 23.76 -3.24
N SER A 387 -15.44 24.88 -3.93
CA SER A 387 -15.82 25.05 -5.33
C SER A 387 -15.07 24.08 -6.24
N PHE A 388 -13.78 23.83 -5.96
CA PHE A 388 -13.00 22.83 -6.68
C PHE A 388 -13.52 21.40 -6.44
N LEU A 389 -13.84 21.05 -5.20
CA LEU A 389 -14.33 19.72 -4.84
C LEU A 389 -15.64 19.34 -5.54
N LYS A 390 -16.53 20.32 -5.75
CA LYS A 390 -17.81 20.12 -6.48
C LYS A 390 -17.64 19.66 -7.92
N ARG A 391 -16.45 19.80 -8.50
CA ARG A 391 -16.15 19.42 -9.89
C ARG A 391 -15.81 17.95 -10.05
N PHE A 392 -15.51 17.24 -8.95
CA PHE A 392 -15.23 15.82 -9.02
C PHE A 392 -16.51 15.03 -9.32
N PRO A 393 -16.43 13.94 -10.10
CA PRO A 393 -17.53 13.03 -10.31
C PRO A 393 -18.04 12.42 -9.00
N ALA A 394 -19.32 12.04 -8.95
CA ALA A 394 -19.94 11.47 -7.75
C ALA A 394 -19.30 10.17 -7.24
N TRP A 395 -18.59 9.43 -8.11
CA TRP A 395 -17.85 8.21 -7.74
C TRP A 395 -16.46 8.50 -7.14
N VAL A 396 -16.07 9.77 -7.01
CA VAL A 396 -14.86 10.19 -6.31
C VAL A 396 -15.20 10.56 -4.88
N PHE A 397 -14.46 10.00 -3.93
CA PHE A 397 -14.45 10.46 -2.55
C PHE A 397 -13.20 11.30 -2.29
N SER A 398 -13.40 12.61 -2.19
CA SER A 398 -12.36 13.57 -1.87
C SER A 398 -12.24 13.79 -0.36
N SER A 399 -11.10 13.44 0.23
CA SER A 399 -10.75 13.95 1.57
C SER A 399 -9.96 15.22 1.41
N SER A 400 -10.37 16.28 2.09
CA SER A 400 -9.84 17.61 1.84
C SER A 400 -9.66 18.41 3.11
N TRP A 401 -8.60 19.21 3.16
CA TRP A 401 -8.30 20.06 4.30
C TRP A 401 -7.40 21.22 3.88
N ILE A 402 -7.27 22.22 4.76
CA ILE A 402 -6.30 23.30 4.61
C ILE A 402 -5.00 22.91 5.31
N SER A 403 -3.87 23.29 4.73
CA SER A 403 -2.56 23.16 5.39
C SER A 403 -1.75 24.45 5.26
N THR A 404 -0.95 24.76 6.27
CA THR A 404 0.08 25.80 6.18
C THR A 404 1.45 25.16 6.39
N TYR A 405 2.43 25.53 5.60
CA TYR A 405 3.79 25.00 5.66
C TYR A 405 4.76 26.15 5.84
N HIS A 406 5.60 26.04 6.86
CA HIS A 406 6.61 27.04 7.16
C HIS A 406 7.97 26.36 7.21
N MET A 407 8.89 26.84 6.38
CA MET A 407 10.26 26.37 6.33
C MET A 407 11.19 27.47 6.80
N TYR A 408 12.01 27.16 7.79
CA TYR A 408 12.99 28.04 8.38
C TYR A 408 14.40 27.48 8.19
N THR A 409 15.31 28.32 7.72
CA THR A 409 16.74 28.00 7.68
C THR A 409 17.43 28.62 8.89
N TYR A 410 18.27 27.87 9.61
CA TYR A 410 18.93 28.32 10.85
C TYR A 410 20.45 28.15 10.87
#